data_AF-A0A7R9ZJ68-F1
#
_entry.id   AF-A0A7R9ZJ68-F1
#
_cell.length_a   1.000
_cell.length_b   1.000
_cell.length_c   1.000
_cell.angle_alpha   90.00
_cell.angle_beta   90.00
_cell.angle_gamma   90.00
#
_symmetry.space_group_name_H-M   'P 1'
#
loop_
_entity.id
_entity.type
_entity.pdbx_description
1 polymer ?
#
loop_
_entity_poly.entity_id
_entity_poly.type
_entity_poly.pdbx_seq_one_letter_code
_entity_poly.pdbx_strand_id
1 'polypeptide(L)'
;HTGLPNAQLVKDQHELAVKFENKSVAEQNSVHIGWELLMDPRFERLRKCIYQTNVERKRFRQLVINCIMATDIASREVNQTREQKWNKAFRRPTPVLGHVTATGQVTSAFQIQEDMNRKATAVIEHMIQVSDVAHTMQHWHIYRRWNERLFHEMHNAYEAGLAAVHPAENWYRGELGFFDYYLLPLAKKLLDCGTFGASGHEYISYVMKNKREWEHKGPKVVEEMEVLYKDAVEDTETTTS
;
A
#
# COMPACT_ATOMS: atom_id res chain seq x y z
N HIS A 1 -6.85 -6.48 10.74
CA HIS A 1 -7.49 -6.47 9.42
C HIS A 1 -8.73 -7.35 9.50
N THR A 2 -9.88 -6.93 8.96
CA THR A 2 -11.16 -7.67 9.07
C THR A 2 -11.35 -8.70 7.96
N GLY A 3 -10.46 -8.75 6.97
CA GLY A 3 -10.61 -9.61 5.79
C GLY A 3 -11.49 -9.00 4.69
N LEU A 4 -11.97 -7.76 4.89
CA LEU A 4 -12.89 -7.08 3.97
C LEU A 4 -12.25 -5.80 3.42
N PRO A 5 -12.42 -5.49 2.12
CA PRO A 5 -11.95 -4.24 1.56
C PRO A 5 -12.77 -3.05 2.08
N ASN A 6 -12.16 -1.86 2.10
CA ASN A 6 -12.81 -0.62 2.55
C ASN A 6 -14.16 -0.36 1.87
N ALA A 7 -14.29 -0.65 0.57
CA ALA A 7 -15.54 -0.49 -0.18
C ALA A 7 -16.69 -1.34 0.40
N GLN A 8 -16.38 -2.57 0.84
CA GLN A 8 -17.36 -3.46 1.44
C GLN A 8 -17.74 -3.00 2.85
N LEU A 9 -16.76 -2.63 3.68
CA LEU A 9 -17.01 -2.07 5.02
C LEU A 9 -17.93 -0.83 4.99
N VAL A 10 -17.74 0.04 3.98
CA VAL A 10 -18.57 1.22 3.78
C VAL A 10 -19.98 0.85 3.31
N LYS A 11 -20.09 -0.08 2.35
CA LYS A 11 -21.37 -0.56 1.83
C LYS A 11 -22.23 -1.17 2.95
N ASP A 12 -21.62 -1.94 3.83
CA ASP A 12 -22.30 -2.65 4.92
C ASP A 12 -22.55 -1.76 6.15
N GLN A 13 -22.15 -0.48 6.09
CA GLN A 13 -22.22 0.45 7.24
C GLN A 13 -21.56 -0.11 8.50
N HIS A 14 -20.46 -0.84 8.33
CA HIS A 14 -19.71 -1.44 9.42
C HIS A 14 -19.33 -0.38 10.46
N GLU A 15 -19.28 -0.74 11.75
CA GLU A 15 -18.99 0.21 12.86
C GLU A 15 -17.70 1.03 12.62
N LEU A 16 -16.66 0.39 12.09
CA LEU A 16 -15.40 1.03 11.70
C LEU A 16 -15.61 2.07 10.59
N ALA A 17 -16.46 1.79 9.60
CA ALA A 17 -16.74 2.73 8.52
C ALA A 17 -17.47 3.97 9.05
N VAL A 18 -18.41 3.80 9.98
CA VAL A 18 -19.06 4.91 10.69
C VAL A 18 -18.04 5.70 11.51
N LYS A 19 -17.20 5.02 12.31
CA LYS A 19 -16.17 5.63 13.17
C LYS A 19 -15.17 6.48 12.38
N PHE A 20 -14.81 6.04 11.18
CA PHE A 20 -13.80 6.68 10.34
C PHE A 20 -14.40 7.41 9.13
N GLU A 21 -15.70 7.71 9.17
CA GLU A 21 -16.42 8.52 8.17
C GLU A 21 -16.23 8.02 6.73
N ASN A 22 -16.21 6.69 6.55
CA ASN A 22 -16.04 6.01 5.26
C ASN A 22 -14.72 6.30 4.53
N LYS A 23 -13.71 6.89 5.21
CA LYS A 23 -12.42 7.25 4.62
C LYS A 23 -11.32 6.34 5.14
N SER A 24 -10.62 5.63 4.25
CA SER A 24 -9.43 4.82 4.60
C SER A 24 -9.62 3.99 5.87
N VAL A 25 -10.75 3.27 5.93
CA VAL A 25 -11.32 2.71 7.17
C VAL A 25 -10.34 1.74 7.82
N ALA A 26 -9.79 0.80 7.06
CA ALA A 26 -8.84 -0.20 7.54
C ALA A 26 -7.51 0.44 7.97
N GLU A 27 -7.00 1.43 7.23
CA GLU A 27 -5.74 2.12 7.51
C GLU A 27 -5.85 2.97 8.77
N GLN A 28 -6.93 3.75 8.91
CA GLN A 28 -7.19 4.53 10.11
C GLN A 28 -7.35 3.64 11.34
N ASN A 29 -8.05 2.51 11.20
CA ASN A 29 -8.16 1.53 12.27
C ASN A 29 -6.78 0.96 12.67
N SER A 30 -5.94 0.66 11.69
CA SER A 30 -4.58 0.15 11.91
C SER A 30 -3.69 1.19 12.62
N VAL A 31 -3.78 2.47 12.24
CA VAL A 31 -3.11 3.57 12.96
C VAL A 31 -3.59 3.65 14.40
N HIS A 32 -4.91 3.58 14.61
CA HIS A 32 -5.51 3.72 15.94
C HIS A 32 -5.05 2.61 16.88
N ILE A 33 -5.24 1.35 16.49
CA ILE A 33 -4.86 0.17 17.27
C ILE A 33 -3.35 0.13 17.49
N GLY A 34 -2.55 0.33 16.43
CA GLY A 34 -1.09 0.29 16.51
C GLY A 34 -0.54 1.37 17.45
N TRP A 35 -1.12 2.57 17.42
CA TRP A 35 -0.71 3.64 18.32
C TRP A 35 -1.13 3.38 19.77
N GLU A 36 -2.35 2.89 19.99
CA GLU A 36 -2.84 2.55 21.33
C GLU A 36 -1.95 1.48 21.98
N LEU A 37 -1.65 0.40 21.24
CA LEU A 37 -0.71 -0.63 21.67
C LEU A 37 0.67 -0.04 21.99
N LEU A 38 1.20 0.84 21.13
CA LEU A 38 2.49 1.49 21.39
C LEU A 38 2.47 2.35 22.66
N MET A 39 1.32 2.88 23.09
CA MET A 39 1.21 3.69 24.32
C MET A 39 1.12 2.83 25.59
N ASP A 40 0.90 1.52 25.49
CA ASP A 40 0.88 0.60 26.64
C ASP A 40 2.17 0.76 27.48
N PRO A 41 2.08 0.83 28.82
CA PRO A 41 3.25 1.03 29.69
C PRO A 41 4.42 0.08 29.42
N ARG A 42 4.16 -1.17 28.96
CA ARG A 42 5.19 -2.16 28.65
C ARG A 42 6.16 -1.71 27.54
N PHE A 43 5.73 -0.82 26.64
CA PHE A 43 6.56 -0.29 25.55
C PHE A 43 7.26 1.03 25.89
N GLU A 44 7.28 1.47 27.15
CA GLU A 44 7.90 2.75 27.54
C GLU A 44 9.38 2.83 27.11
N ARG A 45 10.14 1.74 27.29
CA ARG A 45 11.56 1.68 26.88
C ARG A 45 11.71 1.85 25.37
N LEU A 46 10.85 1.21 24.58
CA LEU A 46 10.85 1.35 23.12
C LEU A 46 10.53 2.80 22.73
N ARG A 47 9.50 3.42 23.33
CA ARG A 47 9.16 4.83 23.07
C ARG A 47 10.35 5.76 23.33
N LYS A 48 11.07 5.57 24.43
CA LYS A 48 12.28 6.35 24.79
C LYS A 48 13.43 6.17 23.80
N CYS A 49 13.51 5.06 23.08
CA CYS A 49 14.46 4.85 22.00
C CYS A 49 14.05 5.54 20.69
N ILE A 50 12.75 5.77 20.47
CA ILE A 50 12.21 6.38 19.25
C ILE A 50 12.18 7.91 19.37
N TYR A 51 11.77 8.43 20.52
CA TYR A 51 11.68 9.87 20.78
C TYR A 51 11.93 10.18 22.26
N GLN A 52 12.54 11.33 22.52
CA GLN A 52 12.84 11.82 23.86
C GLN A 52 11.99 13.05 24.21
N THR A 53 11.56 13.81 23.20
CA THR A 53 10.77 15.03 23.39
C THR A 53 9.34 14.91 22.84
N ASN A 54 8.45 15.77 23.33
CA ASN A 54 7.09 15.88 22.79
C ASN A 54 7.06 16.31 21.32
N VAL A 55 8.06 17.07 20.86
CA VAL A 55 8.18 17.50 19.46
C VAL A 55 8.51 16.31 18.57
N GLU A 56 9.50 15.50 18.96
CA GLU A 56 9.85 14.26 18.27
C GLU A 56 8.70 13.26 18.27
N ARG A 57 7.98 13.12 19.40
CA ARG A 57 6.78 12.27 19.47
C ARG A 57 5.74 12.68 18.44
N LYS A 58 5.44 13.99 18.31
CA LYS A 58 4.50 14.50 17.31
C LYS A 58 4.98 14.22 15.89
N ARG A 59 6.27 14.44 15.62
CA ARG A 59 6.88 14.16 14.31
C ARG A 59 6.82 12.67 13.97
N PHE A 60 7.15 11.79 14.91
CA PHE A 60 7.06 10.35 14.75
C PHE A 60 5.62 9.90 14.48
N ARG A 61 4.66 10.39 15.27
CA ARG A 61 3.23 10.12 15.04
C ARG A 61 2.81 10.52 13.62
N GLN A 62 3.20 11.71 13.17
CA GLN A 62 2.87 12.18 11.83
C GLN A 62 3.47 11.28 10.74
N LEU A 63 4.72 10.83 10.91
CA LEU A 63 5.36 9.90 9.98
C LEU A 63 4.62 8.55 9.93
N VAL A 64 4.28 7.98 11.08
CA VAL A 64 3.51 6.72 11.16
C VAL A 64 2.16 6.85 10.47
N ILE A 65 1.42 7.93 10.75
CA ILE A 65 0.13 8.20 10.09
C ILE A 65 0.35 8.30 8.58
N ASN A 66 1.28 9.12 8.12
CA ASN A 66 1.54 9.29 6.69
C ASN A 66 1.89 7.96 5.99
N CYS A 67 2.71 7.11 6.63
CA CYS A 67 3.10 5.82 6.08
C CYS A 67 1.93 4.86 5.95
N ILE A 68 1.12 4.70 7.00
CA ILE A 68 0.01 3.76 6.99
C ILE A 68 -1.12 4.27 6.08
N MET A 69 -1.40 5.58 6.09
CA MET A 69 -2.37 6.14 5.15
C MET A 69 -1.91 6.03 3.69
N ALA A 70 -0.61 5.87 3.43
CA ALA A 70 -0.09 5.67 2.09
C ALA A 70 -0.44 4.29 1.51
N THR A 71 -0.79 3.30 2.33
CA THR A 71 -1.18 1.96 1.88
C THR A 71 -2.63 1.88 1.43
N ASP A 72 -3.46 2.90 1.67
CA ASP A 72 -4.79 2.99 1.04
C ASP A 72 -4.62 3.35 -0.44
N ILE A 73 -4.54 2.32 -1.28
CA ILE A 73 -4.37 2.47 -2.73
C ILE A 73 -5.69 2.63 -3.48
N ALA A 74 -6.81 2.30 -2.85
CA ALA A 74 -8.14 2.39 -3.45
C ALA A 74 -8.71 3.81 -3.36
N SER A 75 -8.31 4.59 -2.35
CA SER A 75 -8.79 5.96 -2.19
C SER A 75 -8.21 6.92 -3.23
N ARG A 76 -9.10 7.48 -4.05
CA ARG A 76 -8.77 8.52 -5.05
C ARG A 76 -8.23 9.79 -4.40
N GLU A 77 -8.82 10.22 -3.28
CA GLU A 77 -8.42 11.44 -2.55
C GLU A 77 -6.98 11.30 -2.01
N VAL A 78 -6.67 10.16 -1.40
CA VAL A 78 -5.33 9.92 -0.85
C VAL A 78 -4.31 9.76 -1.99
N ASN A 79 -4.65 9.04 -3.07
CA ASN A 79 -3.83 8.96 -4.28
C ASN A 79 -3.50 10.34 -4.85
N GLN A 80 -4.48 11.22 -5.00
CA GLN A 80 -4.27 12.58 -5.51
C GLN A 80 -3.35 13.40 -4.60
N THR A 81 -3.56 13.33 -3.29
CA THR A 81 -2.73 14.04 -2.32
C THR A 81 -1.28 13.58 -2.37
N ARG A 82 -1.05 12.26 -2.48
CA ARG A 82 0.28 11.68 -2.62
C ARG A 82 0.95 12.08 -3.94
N GLU A 83 0.21 12.06 -5.04
CA GLU A 83 0.71 12.50 -6.35
C GLU A 83 1.15 13.97 -6.31
N GLN A 84 0.38 14.83 -5.65
CA GLN A 84 0.76 16.24 -5.44
C GLN A 84 2.04 16.37 -4.59
N LYS A 85 2.15 15.61 -3.49
CA LYS A 85 3.38 15.57 -2.66
C LYS A 85 4.58 15.12 -3.47
N TRP A 86 4.44 14.05 -4.25
CA TRP A 86 5.50 13.51 -5.11
C TRP A 86 5.96 14.55 -6.14
N ASN A 87 5.02 15.17 -6.84
CA ASN A 87 5.33 16.18 -7.85
C ASN A 87 5.99 17.41 -7.23
N LYS A 88 5.56 17.83 -6.04
CA LYS A 88 6.21 18.92 -5.28
C LYS A 88 7.64 18.55 -4.83
N ALA A 89 7.90 17.27 -4.57
CA ALA A 89 9.21 16.77 -4.14
C ALA A 89 10.20 16.61 -5.32
N PHE A 90 9.74 16.11 -6.47
CA PHE A 90 10.63 15.65 -7.55
C PHE A 90 10.56 16.45 -8.86
N ARG A 91 9.47 17.19 -9.15
CA ARG A 91 9.37 17.99 -10.38
C ARG A 91 9.97 19.39 -10.27
N ARG A 92 10.46 19.79 -9.09
CA ARG A 92 11.14 21.08 -8.89
C ARG A 92 12.66 20.89 -9.06
N PRO A 93 13.36 21.83 -9.73
CA PRO A 93 14.81 21.85 -9.75
C PRO A 93 15.36 21.81 -8.32
N THR A 94 16.43 21.05 -8.09
CA THR A 94 17.06 21.00 -6.77
C THR A 94 17.57 22.40 -6.41
N PRO A 95 17.10 23.00 -5.30
CA PRO A 95 17.50 24.33 -4.90
C PRO A 95 19.01 24.38 -4.61
N VAL A 96 19.71 25.37 -5.16
CA VAL A 96 21.15 25.62 -4.94
C VAL A 96 21.29 26.80 -3.99
N LEU A 97 22.10 26.65 -2.94
CA LEU A 97 22.30 27.71 -1.94
C LEU A 97 22.77 29.00 -2.61
N GLY A 98 22.11 30.13 -2.30
CA GLY A 98 22.46 31.43 -2.88
C GLY A 98 21.92 31.68 -4.28
N HIS A 99 21.25 30.71 -4.92
CA HIS A 99 20.61 30.90 -6.22
C HIS A 99 19.37 31.78 -6.11
N VAL A 100 19.23 32.76 -7.01
CA VAL A 100 18.05 33.63 -7.12
C VAL A 100 16.95 32.90 -7.88
N THR A 101 15.81 32.66 -7.25
CA THR A 101 14.65 32.04 -7.88
C THR A 101 14.05 32.95 -8.95
N ALA A 102 13.18 32.41 -9.81
CA ALA A 102 12.40 33.20 -10.78
C ALA A 102 11.53 34.29 -10.13
N THR A 103 11.29 34.20 -8.81
CA THR A 103 10.56 35.19 -8.00
C THR A 103 11.48 36.22 -7.33
N GLY A 104 12.78 36.23 -7.63
CA GLY A 104 13.76 37.15 -7.05
C GLY A 104 14.17 36.81 -5.61
N GLN A 105 13.77 35.65 -5.07
CA GLN A 105 14.14 35.22 -3.73
C GLN A 105 15.47 34.46 -3.74
N VAL A 106 16.33 34.74 -2.77
CA VAL A 106 17.58 33.99 -2.58
C VAL A 106 17.28 32.68 -1.87
N THR A 107 17.73 31.57 -2.45
CA THR A 107 17.58 30.25 -1.87
C THR A 107 18.36 30.15 -0.55
N SER A 108 17.64 29.94 0.55
CA SER A 108 18.21 29.81 1.89
C SER A 108 18.49 28.36 2.29
N ALA A 109 19.39 28.16 3.26
CA ALA A 109 19.64 26.85 3.84
C ALA A 109 18.37 26.21 4.45
N PHE A 110 17.48 27.04 5.00
CA PHE A 110 16.19 26.59 5.53
C PHE A 110 15.29 25.98 4.44
N GLN A 111 15.19 26.64 3.28
CA GLN A 111 14.41 26.13 2.14
C GLN A 111 14.99 24.82 1.60
N ILE A 112 16.32 24.70 1.53
CA ILE A 112 16.98 23.45 1.12
C ILE A 112 16.61 22.32 2.09
N GLN A 113 16.65 22.56 3.39
CA GLN A 113 16.29 21.57 4.40
C GLN A 113 14.81 21.17 4.32
N GLU A 114 13.91 22.11 4.08
CA GLU A 114 12.47 21.83 3.91
C GLU A 114 12.24 20.94 2.67
N ASP A 115 12.92 21.24 1.57
CA ASP A 115 12.84 20.46 0.32
C ASP A 115 13.39 19.05 0.51
N MET A 116 14.52 18.90 1.22
CA MET A 116 15.07 17.59 1.59
C MET A 116 14.12 16.80 2.47
N ASN A 117 13.54 17.41 3.50
CA ASN A 117 12.57 16.76 4.39
C ASN A 117 11.32 16.30 3.62
N ARG A 118 10.86 17.11 2.65
CA ARG A 118 9.73 16.77 1.79
C ARG A 118 10.06 15.60 0.86
N LYS A 119 11.25 15.59 0.23
CA LYS A 119 11.73 14.46 -0.57
C LYS A 119 11.82 13.19 0.27
N ALA A 120 12.43 13.25 1.45
CA ALA A 120 12.55 12.12 2.35
C ALA A 120 11.17 11.55 2.74
N THR A 121 10.20 12.41 3.08
CA THR A 121 8.84 11.96 3.41
C THR A 121 8.16 11.27 2.22
N ALA A 122 8.25 11.86 1.02
CA ALA A 122 7.66 11.27 -0.18
C ALA A 122 8.30 9.91 -0.54
N VAL A 123 9.62 9.78 -0.38
CA VAL A 123 10.33 8.50 -0.59
C VAL A 123 9.89 7.46 0.43
N ILE A 124 9.80 7.81 1.72
CA ILE A 124 9.37 6.87 2.77
C ILE A 124 7.94 6.40 2.51
N GLU A 125 7.00 7.30 2.22
CA GLU A 125 5.61 6.94 1.87
C GLU A 125 5.62 5.95 0.68
N HIS A 126 6.41 6.23 -0.35
CA HIS A 126 6.51 5.38 -1.54
C HIS A 126 7.18 4.02 -1.27
N MET A 127 8.21 3.97 -0.43
CA MET A 127 8.85 2.73 0.00
C MET A 127 7.87 1.81 0.73
N ILE A 128 7.00 2.37 1.57
CA ILE A 128 5.97 1.60 2.27
C ILE A 128 4.97 1.02 1.27
N GLN A 129 4.52 1.80 0.28
CA GLN A 129 3.63 1.30 -0.78
C GLN A 129 4.25 0.14 -1.57
N VAL A 130 5.53 0.26 -1.93
CA VAL A 130 6.25 -0.80 -2.64
C VAL A 130 6.40 -2.04 -1.77
N SER A 131 6.68 -1.85 -0.47
CA SER A 131 6.84 -2.95 0.48
C SER A 131 5.54 -3.74 0.65
N ASP A 132 4.40 -3.03 0.68
CA ASP A 132 3.07 -3.63 0.84
C ASP A 132 2.71 -4.59 -0.32
N VAL A 133 3.18 -4.27 -1.54
CA VAL A 133 2.93 -5.08 -2.74
C VAL A 133 4.17 -5.84 -3.24
N ALA A 134 5.21 -5.94 -2.41
CA ALA A 134 6.51 -6.48 -2.84
C ALA A 134 6.42 -7.92 -3.35
N HIS A 135 5.47 -8.72 -2.86
CA HIS A 135 5.24 -10.08 -3.31
C HIS A 135 4.99 -10.18 -4.83
N THR A 136 4.43 -9.14 -5.45
CA THR A 136 4.20 -9.05 -6.90
C THR A 136 5.47 -8.87 -7.73
N MET A 137 6.58 -8.50 -7.09
CA MET A 137 7.89 -8.29 -7.70
C MET A 137 8.90 -9.39 -7.29
N GLN A 138 8.44 -10.41 -6.56
CA GLN A 138 9.26 -11.56 -6.18
C GLN A 138 9.17 -12.69 -7.20
N HIS A 139 9.90 -13.80 -6.97
CA HIS A 139 9.83 -14.96 -7.85
C HIS A 139 8.38 -15.45 -8.01
N TRP A 140 8.02 -15.92 -9.21
CA TRP A 140 6.66 -16.34 -9.59
C TRP A 140 5.93 -17.17 -8.52
N HIS A 141 6.61 -18.17 -7.95
CA HIS A 141 6.01 -19.03 -6.92
C HIS A 141 5.61 -18.29 -5.63
N ILE A 142 6.35 -17.25 -5.24
CA ILE A 142 6.02 -16.41 -4.08
C ILE A 142 4.85 -15.51 -4.42
N TYR A 143 4.88 -14.86 -5.59
CA TYR A 143 3.76 -14.07 -6.10
C TYR A 143 2.46 -14.90 -6.14
N ARG A 144 2.49 -16.07 -6.78
CA ARG A 144 1.34 -17.00 -6.87
C ARG A 144 0.79 -17.36 -5.50
N ARG A 145 1.67 -17.71 -4.55
CA ARG A 145 1.27 -18.09 -3.19
C ARG A 145 0.55 -16.96 -2.45
N TRP A 146 1.00 -15.72 -2.58
CA TRP A 146 0.34 -14.58 -1.93
C TRP A 146 -0.93 -14.16 -2.67
N ASN A 147 -0.94 -14.22 -4.00
CA ASN A 147 -2.14 -13.98 -4.81
C ASN A 147 -3.26 -14.98 -4.42
N GLU A 148 -2.93 -16.27 -4.27
CA GLU A 148 -3.87 -17.31 -3.83
C GLU A 148 -4.43 -17.04 -2.43
N ARG A 149 -3.60 -16.59 -1.48
CA ARG A 149 -4.06 -16.24 -0.13
C ARG A 149 -5.05 -15.08 -0.15
N LEU A 150 -4.81 -14.07 -0.98
CA LEU A 150 -5.74 -12.97 -1.16
C LEU A 150 -7.02 -13.45 -1.84
N PHE A 151 -6.94 -14.32 -2.84
CA PHE A 151 -8.10 -14.94 -3.48
C PHE A 151 -8.96 -15.68 -2.45
N HIS A 152 -8.34 -16.51 -1.60
CA HIS A 152 -9.03 -17.24 -0.54
C HIS A 152 -9.70 -16.32 0.49
N GLU A 153 -9.04 -15.22 0.89
CA GLU A 153 -9.65 -14.22 1.77
C GLU A 153 -10.93 -13.63 1.14
N MET A 154 -10.89 -13.29 -0.16
CA MET A 154 -12.05 -12.76 -0.87
C MET A 154 -13.14 -13.82 -1.13
N HIS A 155 -12.75 -15.08 -1.35
CA HIS A 155 -13.67 -16.20 -1.50
C HIS A 155 -14.43 -16.46 -0.19
N ASN A 156 -13.74 -16.49 0.95
CA ASN A 156 -14.39 -16.66 2.25
C ASN A 156 -15.36 -15.51 2.56
N ALA A 157 -15.05 -14.28 2.15
CA ALA A 157 -15.98 -13.16 2.26
C ALA A 157 -17.22 -13.35 1.38
N TYR A 158 -17.07 -13.88 0.17
CA TYR A 158 -18.19 -14.20 -0.72
C TYR A 158 -19.09 -15.31 -0.15
N GLU A 159 -18.51 -16.42 0.29
CA GLU A 159 -19.23 -17.55 0.89
C GLU A 159 -19.98 -17.14 2.17
N ALA A 160 -19.39 -16.26 2.97
CA ALA A 160 -20.05 -15.69 4.15
C ALA A 160 -21.18 -14.69 3.80
N GLY A 161 -21.47 -14.46 2.52
CA GLY A 161 -22.45 -13.47 2.05
C GLY A 161 -22.03 -12.02 2.26
N LEU A 162 -20.76 -11.77 2.60
CA LEU A 162 -20.21 -10.44 2.85
C LEU A 162 -19.74 -9.78 1.56
N ALA A 163 -19.34 -10.53 0.53
CA ALA A 163 -19.04 -10.01 -0.80
C ALA A 163 -20.12 -10.42 -1.81
N ALA A 164 -20.50 -9.49 -2.69
CA ALA A 164 -21.60 -9.73 -3.64
C ALA A 164 -21.19 -10.50 -4.91
N VAL A 165 -19.90 -10.57 -5.19
CA VAL A 165 -19.36 -11.09 -6.46
C VAL A 165 -18.31 -12.12 -6.14
N HIS A 166 -18.37 -13.26 -6.82
CA HIS A 166 -17.39 -14.32 -6.65
C HIS A 166 -16.03 -13.83 -7.19
N PRO A 167 -14.91 -13.99 -6.46
CA PRO A 167 -13.63 -13.40 -6.85
C PRO A 167 -13.13 -13.89 -8.22
N ALA A 168 -13.42 -15.14 -8.61
CA ALA A 168 -12.97 -15.71 -9.89
C ALA A 168 -13.48 -14.96 -11.12
N GLU A 169 -14.65 -14.32 -11.04
CA GLU A 169 -15.29 -13.64 -12.19
C GLU A 169 -14.39 -12.57 -12.82
N ASN A 170 -13.64 -11.85 -11.98
CA ASN A 170 -12.84 -10.70 -12.42
C ASN A 170 -11.35 -10.81 -12.07
N TRP A 171 -10.91 -11.88 -11.37
CA TRP A 171 -9.54 -11.98 -10.84
C TRP A 171 -8.47 -11.84 -11.92
N TYR A 172 -8.58 -12.60 -13.01
CA TYR A 172 -7.58 -12.61 -14.07
C TYR A 172 -7.38 -11.22 -14.69
N ARG A 173 -8.48 -10.56 -15.07
CA ARG A 173 -8.45 -9.22 -15.68
C ARG A 173 -8.08 -8.14 -14.68
N GLY A 174 -8.57 -8.25 -13.45
CA GLY A 174 -8.27 -7.33 -12.35
C GLY A 174 -6.78 -7.30 -12.06
N GLU A 175 -6.13 -8.46 -11.98
CA GLU A 175 -4.71 -8.57 -11.72
C GLU A 175 -3.85 -8.01 -12.87
N LEU A 176 -4.25 -8.23 -14.14
CA LEU A 176 -3.60 -7.57 -15.28
C LEU A 176 -3.71 -6.04 -15.19
N GLY A 177 -4.90 -5.54 -14.83
CA GLY A 177 -5.10 -4.11 -14.57
C GLY A 177 -4.25 -3.60 -13.41
N PHE A 178 -4.06 -4.40 -12.36
CA PHE A 178 -3.21 -4.07 -11.24
C PHE A 178 -1.72 -3.95 -11.64
N PHE A 179 -1.24 -4.87 -12.47
CA PHE A 179 0.10 -4.76 -13.08
C PHE A 179 0.26 -3.48 -13.90
N ASP A 180 -0.70 -3.19 -14.78
CA ASP A 180 -0.59 -2.10 -15.76
C ASP A 180 -0.78 -0.71 -15.15
N TYR A 181 -1.81 -0.55 -14.32
CA TYR A 181 -2.24 0.77 -13.84
C TYR A 181 -1.71 1.11 -12.46
N TYR A 182 -1.20 0.13 -11.70
CA TYR A 182 -0.64 0.38 -10.37
C TYR A 182 0.84 -0.01 -10.26
N LEU A 183 1.19 -1.28 -10.47
CA LEU A 183 2.57 -1.77 -10.21
C LEU A 183 3.61 -1.17 -11.15
N LEU A 184 3.31 -1.07 -12.45
CA LEU A 184 4.24 -0.47 -13.41
C LEU A 184 4.51 1.01 -13.15
N PRO A 185 3.50 1.88 -12.95
CA PRO A 185 3.73 3.26 -12.51
C PRO A 185 4.50 3.35 -11.18
N LEU A 186 4.22 2.45 -10.22
CA LEU A 186 4.91 2.40 -8.94
C LEU A 186 6.41 2.08 -9.12
N ALA A 187 6.75 1.05 -9.90
CA ALA A 187 8.13 0.67 -10.19
C ALA A 187 8.89 1.76 -10.98
N LYS A 188 8.22 2.47 -11.89
CA LYS A 188 8.81 3.61 -12.60
C LYS A 188 9.20 4.74 -11.65
N LYS A 189 8.34 5.07 -10.68
CA LYS A 189 8.66 6.08 -9.66
C LYS A 189 9.87 5.73 -8.81
N LEU A 190 10.08 4.44 -8.48
CA LEU A 190 11.30 3.99 -7.79
C LEU A 190 12.57 4.27 -8.61
N LEU A 191 12.52 4.06 -9.92
CA LEU A 191 13.62 4.40 -10.81
C LEU A 191 13.82 5.91 -10.90
N ASP A 192 12.75 6.65 -11.20
CA ASP A 192 12.78 8.10 -11.45
C ASP A 192 13.20 8.91 -10.23
N CYS A 193 12.97 8.40 -9.01
CA CYS A 193 13.38 9.08 -7.78
C CYS A 193 14.90 9.09 -7.55
N GLY A 194 15.66 8.26 -8.27
CA GLY A 194 17.12 8.20 -8.23
C GLY A 194 17.73 7.75 -6.90
N THR A 195 16.92 7.45 -5.88
CA THR A 195 17.38 7.12 -4.53
C THR A 195 18.04 5.73 -4.46
N PHE A 196 17.64 4.81 -5.34
CA PHE A 196 18.07 3.41 -5.33
C PHE A 196 19.11 3.08 -6.40
N GLY A 197 19.65 4.10 -7.10
CA GLY A 197 20.68 3.93 -8.12
C GLY A 197 20.28 2.97 -9.24
N ALA A 198 21.26 2.18 -9.72
CA ALA A 198 21.08 1.27 -10.85
C ALA A 198 20.05 0.15 -10.60
N SER A 199 19.77 -0.20 -9.34
CA SER A 199 18.81 -1.25 -8.98
C SER A 199 17.35 -0.88 -9.26
N GLY A 200 17.03 0.39 -9.55
CA GLY A 200 15.68 0.82 -9.89
C GLY A 200 15.08 0.09 -11.11
N HIS A 201 15.92 -0.28 -12.09
CA HIS A 201 15.48 -0.98 -13.30
C HIS A 201 15.04 -2.43 -13.03
N GLU A 202 15.57 -3.06 -11.97
CA GLU A 202 15.25 -4.44 -11.63
C GLU A 202 13.77 -4.60 -11.27
N TYR A 203 13.20 -3.64 -10.52
CA TYR A 203 11.79 -3.66 -10.15
C TYR A 203 10.85 -3.66 -11.37
N ILE A 204 11.14 -2.83 -12.38
CA ILE A 204 10.35 -2.80 -13.62
C ILE A 204 10.44 -4.18 -14.32
N SER A 205 11.64 -4.76 -14.38
CA SER A 205 11.85 -6.08 -14.96
C SER A 205 11.06 -7.17 -14.22
N TYR A 206 11.05 -7.15 -12.89
CA TYR A 206 10.32 -8.11 -12.07
C TYR A 206 8.81 -8.00 -12.24
N VAL A 207 8.26 -6.79 -12.21
CA VAL A 207 6.84 -6.53 -12.49
C VAL A 207 6.47 -7.07 -13.87
N MET A 208 7.25 -6.76 -14.90
CA MET A 208 6.99 -7.23 -16.27
C MET A 208 7.10 -8.75 -16.40
N LYS A 209 8.04 -9.38 -15.68
CA LYS A 209 8.20 -10.84 -15.69
C LYS A 209 6.96 -11.53 -15.11
N ASN A 210 6.53 -11.13 -13.92
CA ASN A 210 5.34 -11.73 -13.30
C ASN A 210 4.06 -11.39 -14.06
N LYS A 211 3.96 -10.19 -14.66
CA LYS A 211 2.86 -9.85 -15.56
C LYS A 211 2.76 -10.84 -16.71
N ARG A 212 3.87 -11.11 -17.44
CA ARG A 212 3.88 -12.07 -18.56
C ARG A 212 3.53 -13.49 -18.13
N GLU A 213 4.05 -13.91 -16.98
CA GLU A 213 3.70 -15.20 -16.40
C GLU A 213 2.19 -15.27 -16.09
N TRP A 214 1.61 -14.19 -15.56
CA TRP A 214 0.18 -14.10 -15.29
C TRP A 214 -0.65 -14.02 -16.59
N GLU A 215 -0.23 -13.29 -17.60
CA GLU A 215 -0.88 -13.27 -18.93
C GLU A 215 -0.97 -14.68 -19.53
N HIS A 216 0.07 -15.50 -19.34
CA HIS A 216 0.12 -16.85 -19.89
C HIS A 216 -0.59 -17.90 -19.01
N LYS A 217 -0.40 -17.84 -17.70
CA LYS A 217 -0.82 -18.89 -16.74
C LYS A 217 -2.05 -18.50 -15.93
N GLY A 218 -2.37 -17.21 -15.85
CA GLY A 218 -3.40 -16.64 -14.99
C GLY A 218 -4.78 -17.27 -15.14
N PRO A 219 -5.32 -17.50 -16.36
CA PRO A 219 -6.64 -18.12 -16.51
C PRO A 219 -6.72 -19.50 -15.84
N LYS A 220 -5.70 -20.32 -16.06
CA LYS A 220 -5.59 -21.65 -15.44
C LYS A 220 -5.39 -21.56 -13.93
N VAL A 221 -4.58 -20.61 -13.46
CA VAL A 221 -4.36 -20.41 -12.02
C VAL A 221 -5.67 -20.02 -11.33
N VAL A 222 -6.51 -19.18 -11.94
CA VAL A 222 -7.83 -18.82 -11.39
C VAL A 222 -8.75 -20.03 -11.33
N GLU A 223 -8.81 -20.84 -12.40
CA GLU A 223 -9.58 -22.10 -12.41
C GLU A 223 -9.09 -23.07 -11.32
N GLU A 224 -7.78 -23.25 -11.17
CA GLU A 224 -7.19 -24.08 -10.11
C GLU A 224 -7.59 -23.61 -8.70
N MET A 225 -7.60 -22.29 -8.45
CA MET A 225 -8.01 -21.72 -7.17
C MET A 225 -9.51 -21.85 -6.93
N GLU A 226 -10.33 -21.64 -7.96
CA GLU A 226 -11.79 -21.79 -7.88
C GLU A 226 -12.18 -23.22 -7.52
N VAL A 227 -11.58 -24.23 -8.16
CA VAL A 227 -11.81 -25.63 -7.81
C VAL A 227 -11.36 -25.94 -6.38
N LEU A 228 -10.15 -25.50 -6.02
CA LEU A 228 -9.57 -25.79 -4.71
C LEU A 228 -10.45 -25.29 -3.54
N TYR A 229 -11.00 -24.09 -3.66
CA TYR A 229 -11.81 -23.48 -2.59
C TYR A 229 -13.30 -23.80 -2.68
N LYS A 230 -13.76 -24.38 -3.79
CA LYS A 230 -15.09 -24.99 -3.89
C LYS A 230 -15.15 -26.33 -3.15
N ASP A 231 -14.17 -27.21 -3.36
CA ASP A 231 -14.15 -28.56 -2.79
C ASP A 231 -13.88 -28.57 -1.28
N ALA A 232 -13.12 -27.59 -0.77
CA ALA A 232 -12.86 -27.44 0.67
C ALA A 232 -14.13 -27.19 1.51
N VAL A 233 -15.20 -26.70 0.88
CA VAL A 233 -16.50 -26.45 1.51
C VAL A 233 -17.33 -27.73 1.60
N GLU A 234 -17.36 -28.54 0.54
CA GLU A 234 -18.10 -29.81 0.53
C GLU A 234 -17.57 -30.79 1.60
N ASP A 235 -16.26 -30.81 1.84
CA ASP A 235 -15.63 -31.63 2.88
C ASP A 235 -15.89 -31.13 4.32
N THR A 236 -16.14 -29.83 4.52
CA THR A 236 -16.42 -29.25 5.85
C THR A 236 -17.89 -29.38 6.26
N GLU A 237 -18.82 -29.36 5.30
CA GLU A 237 -20.24 -29.64 5.55
C GLU A 237 -20.52 -31.13 5.85
N THR A 238 -19.76 -32.05 5.23
CA THR A 238 -19.88 -33.49 5.48
C THR A 238 -19.28 -33.95 6.80
N THR A 239 -18.35 -33.19 7.40
CA THR A 239 -17.78 -33.51 8.73
C THR A 239 -18.55 -32.90 9.91
N THR A 240 -19.52 -32.00 9.65
CA THR A 240 -20.33 -31.34 10.68
C THR A 240 -21.76 -31.88 10.80
N SER A 241 -22.11 -32.91 10.01
CA SER A 241 -23.38 -33.67 10.09
C SER A 241 -23.20 -35.00 10.82
#